data_AF-A0A0M6ZNC3-F1
#
_entry.id   AF-A0A0M6ZNC3-F1
#
_cell.length_a   1.000
_cell.length_b   1.000
_cell.length_c   1.000
_cell.angle_alpha   90.00
_cell.angle_beta   90.00
_cell.angle_gamma   90.00
#
_symmetry.space_group_name_H-M   'P 1'
#
loop_
_entity.id
_entity.type
_entity.pdbx_description
1 polymer ?
#
loop_
_entity_poly.entity_id
_entity_poly.type
_entity_poly.pdbx_seq_one_letter_code
_entity_poly.pdbx_strand_id
1 'polypeptide(L)'
;MRSAIGLLSGLVLTGCVADGSPSGSQPSKDELLCIESGFVPGTLEFSQCLATAKIAREAAADYEKEQQKEREKRDTISDEMANRICVDYAKSQMPFPVIRNQSSPFNVNGGYEKTVKVSFELDNPKTSYSSRSAVCKIRGRDIVDFKIN
;
A
#
# COMPACT_ATOMS: atom_id res chain seq x y z
N MET A 1 -22.76 36.87 -79.07
CA MET A 1 -22.59 35.43 -78.75
C MET A 1 -21.95 35.31 -77.36
N ARG A 2 -22.58 34.51 -76.48
CA ARG A 2 -22.08 33.87 -75.22
C ARG A 2 -21.49 34.78 -74.13
N SER A 3 -22.23 35.00 -73.03
CA SER A 3 -22.27 34.20 -71.77
C SER A 3 -21.12 34.58 -70.81
N ALA A 4 -21.26 34.69 -69.49
CA ALA A 4 -22.38 34.68 -68.54
C ALA A 4 -21.75 34.83 -67.13
N ILE A 5 -22.35 35.67 -66.26
CA ILE A 5 -22.71 35.42 -64.83
C ILE A 5 -21.56 35.07 -63.84
N GLY A 6 -21.44 35.58 -62.62
CA GLY A 6 -22.25 36.38 -61.68
C GLY A 6 -21.53 36.34 -60.31
N LEU A 7 -21.40 37.47 -59.60
CA LEU A 7 -22.16 37.86 -58.39
C LEU A 7 -22.04 36.89 -57.18
N LEU A 8 -21.30 37.29 -56.13
CA LEU A 8 -21.84 37.93 -54.91
C LEU A 8 -20.90 37.84 -53.68
N SER A 9 -20.50 39.03 -53.23
CA SER A 9 -20.38 39.57 -51.86
C SER A 9 -20.22 38.62 -50.66
N GLY A 10 -19.04 38.66 -50.04
CA GLY A 10 -18.77 38.16 -48.69
C GLY A 10 -18.99 39.25 -47.62
N LEU A 11 -19.73 38.89 -46.57
CA LEU A 11 -19.90 39.67 -45.34
C LEU A 11 -19.15 38.94 -44.21
N VAL A 12 -18.29 39.69 -43.52
CA VAL A 12 -17.44 39.27 -42.41
C VAL A 12 -18.26 39.09 -41.13
N LEU A 13 -18.00 38.03 -40.35
CA LEU A 13 -18.14 38.05 -38.89
C LEU A 13 -17.21 37.02 -38.25
N THR A 14 -16.47 37.53 -37.28
CA THR A 14 -15.51 36.91 -36.37
C THR A 14 -15.98 35.60 -35.72
N GLY A 15 -15.14 34.57 -35.76
CA GLY A 15 -15.22 33.39 -34.91
C GLY A 15 -13.83 33.06 -34.38
N CYS A 16 -13.68 33.14 -33.07
CA CYS A 16 -12.44 32.97 -32.32
C CYS A 16 -11.69 31.71 -32.75
N VAL A 17 -10.46 31.86 -33.24
CA VAL A 17 -9.47 30.79 -33.21
C VAL A 17 -9.11 30.64 -31.73
N ALA A 18 -9.85 29.79 -31.03
CA ALA A 18 -9.30 29.19 -29.83
C ALA A 18 -8.16 28.30 -30.33
N ASP A 19 -6.94 28.82 -30.28
CA ASP A 19 -5.74 28.00 -30.08
C ASP A 19 -5.88 27.31 -28.73
N GLY A 20 -6.81 26.36 -28.68
CA GLY A 20 -6.79 25.30 -27.70
C GLY A 20 -5.56 24.49 -28.06
N SER A 21 -4.44 24.82 -27.43
CA SER A 21 -3.38 23.85 -27.21
C SER A 21 -4.07 22.53 -26.89
N PRO A 22 -3.85 21.42 -27.61
CA PRO A 22 -4.18 20.15 -27.04
C PRO A 22 -3.25 20.07 -25.82
N SER A 23 -3.78 20.44 -24.66
CA SER A 23 -3.39 19.86 -23.40
C SER A 23 -3.51 18.38 -23.67
N GLY A 24 -2.41 17.78 -24.15
CA GLY A 24 -2.23 16.35 -24.29
C GLY A 24 -2.18 15.81 -22.88
N SER A 25 -3.32 15.85 -22.20
CA SER A 25 -3.58 15.06 -21.03
C SER A 25 -3.35 13.64 -21.48
N GLN A 26 -2.25 13.06 -21.00
CA GLN A 26 -1.95 11.67 -21.27
C GLN A 26 -3.20 10.85 -20.96
N PRO A 27 -3.63 9.97 -21.88
CA PRO A 27 -4.78 9.14 -21.64
C PRO A 27 -4.57 8.33 -20.35
N SER A 28 -5.60 8.29 -19.53
CA SER A 28 -5.63 7.51 -18.31
C SER A 28 -5.46 6.02 -18.60
N LYS A 29 -5.11 5.22 -17.59
CA LYS A 29 -4.94 3.77 -17.76
C LYS A 29 -6.21 3.07 -18.30
N ASP A 30 -7.40 3.57 -18.00
CA ASP A 30 -8.65 3.02 -18.56
C ASP A 30 -8.84 3.43 -20.02
N GLU A 31 -8.52 4.67 -20.37
CA GLU A 31 -8.61 5.15 -21.75
C GLU A 31 -7.62 4.40 -22.65
N LEU A 32 -6.39 4.17 -22.17
CA LEU A 32 -5.40 3.36 -22.87
C LEU A 32 -5.90 1.93 -23.09
N LEU A 33 -6.48 1.30 -22.06
CA LEU A 33 -7.05 -0.06 -22.18
C LEU A 33 -8.14 -0.12 -23.26
N CYS A 34 -9.00 0.89 -23.31
CA CYS A 34 -10.07 0.97 -24.31
C CYS A 34 -9.54 1.26 -25.71
N ILE A 35 -8.54 2.13 -25.85
CA ILE A 35 -7.88 2.41 -27.14
C ILE A 35 -7.17 1.15 -27.66
N GLU A 36 -6.42 0.45 -26.81
CA GLU A 36 -5.72 -0.80 -27.15
C GLU A 36 -6.69 -1.92 -27.53
N SER A 37 -7.88 -1.92 -26.94
CA SER A 37 -8.98 -2.84 -27.29
C SER A 37 -9.72 -2.46 -28.58
N GLY A 38 -9.32 -1.36 -29.24
CA GLY A 38 -9.86 -0.93 -30.54
C GLY A 38 -11.03 0.05 -30.47
N PHE A 39 -11.40 0.56 -29.28
CA PHE A 39 -12.48 1.54 -29.14
C PHE A 39 -11.98 2.95 -29.50
N VAL A 40 -12.75 3.65 -30.36
CA VAL A 40 -12.40 4.98 -30.84
C VAL A 40 -12.82 6.06 -29.82
N PRO A 41 -11.90 6.90 -29.32
CA PRO A 41 -12.21 7.97 -28.39
C PRO A 41 -13.35 8.88 -28.88
N GLY A 42 -14.23 9.30 -27.95
CA GLY A 42 -15.38 10.16 -28.27
C GLY A 42 -16.61 9.42 -28.80
N THR A 43 -16.53 8.10 -29.02
CA THR A 43 -17.71 7.28 -29.36
C THR A 43 -18.48 6.82 -28.12
N LEU A 44 -19.72 6.41 -28.33
CA LEU A 44 -20.55 5.81 -27.27
C LEU A 44 -19.95 4.50 -26.76
N GLU A 45 -19.41 3.66 -27.65
CA GLU A 45 -18.75 2.40 -27.29
C GLU A 45 -17.49 2.62 -26.45
N PHE A 46 -16.70 3.65 -26.77
CA PHE A 46 -15.55 4.04 -25.95
C PHE A 46 -15.97 4.49 -24.56
N SER A 47 -17.05 5.26 -24.46
CA SER A 47 -17.59 5.72 -23.17
C SER A 47 -18.09 4.54 -22.32
N GLN A 48 -18.70 3.53 -22.94
CA GLN A 48 -19.11 2.29 -22.29
C GLN A 48 -17.92 1.46 -21.83
N CYS A 49 -16.90 1.28 -22.69
CA CYS A 49 -15.67 0.61 -22.32
C CYS A 49 -15.00 1.28 -21.12
N LEU A 50 -14.91 2.61 -21.13
CA LEU A 50 -14.30 3.38 -20.05
C LEU A 50 -15.04 3.18 -18.72
N ALA A 51 -16.36 3.23 -18.75
CA ALA A 51 -17.19 3.00 -17.57
C ALA A 51 -17.00 1.58 -17.02
N THR A 52 -16.98 0.57 -17.89
CA THR A 52 -16.76 -0.83 -17.50
C THR A 52 -15.35 -1.05 -16.94
N ALA A 53 -14.31 -0.50 -17.58
CA ALA A 53 -12.93 -0.60 -17.12
C ALA A 53 -12.75 0.04 -15.73
N LYS A 54 -13.37 1.20 -15.51
CA LYS A 54 -13.36 1.88 -14.21
C LYS A 54 -14.02 1.03 -13.12
N ILE A 55 -15.22 0.50 -13.38
CA ILE A 55 -15.93 -0.39 -12.44
C ILE A 55 -15.10 -1.63 -12.13
N ALA A 56 -14.51 -2.27 -13.16
CA ALA A 56 -13.69 -3.45 -12.98
C ALA A 56 -12.44 -3.17 -12.14
N ARG A 57 -11.79 -2.01 -12.32
CA ARG A 57 -10.65 -1.60 -11.49
C ARG A 57 -11.06 -1.34 -10.05
N GLU A 58 -12.16 -0.62 -9.84
CA GLU A 58 -12.68 -0.34 -8.50
C GLU A 58 -13.01 -1.66 -7.77
N ALA A 59 -13.71 -2.58 -8.44
CA ALA A 59 -14.01 -3.91 -7.91
C ALA A 59 -12.74 -4.72 -7.60
N ALA A 60 -11.72 -4.69 -8.47
CA ALA A 60 -10.45 -5.37 -8.22
C ALA A 60 -9.71 -4.78 -7.02
N ALA A 61 -9.67 -3.45 -6.90
CA ALA A 61 -9.04 -2.78 -5.76
C ALA A 61 -9.77 -3.07 -4.44
N ASP A 62 -11.10 -3.15 -4.47
CA ASP A 62 -11.88 -3.50 -3.29
C ASP A 62 -11.70 -4.97 -2.90
N TYR A 63 -11.66 -5.87 -3.88
CA TYR A 63 -11.32 -7.27 -3.65
C TYR A 63 -9.91 -7.43 -3.03
N GLU A 64 -8.90 -6.73 -3.54
CA GLU A 64 -7.55 -6.75 -2.98
C GLU A 64 -7.52 -6.25 -1.53
N LYS A 65 -8.24 -5.18 -1.21
CA LYS A 65 -8.37 -4.70 0.18
C LYS A 65 -9.03 -5.72 1.09
N GLU A 66 -10.07 -6.42 0.62
CA GLU A 66 -10.72 -7.47 1.40
C GLU A 66 -9.81 -8.66 1.63
N GLN A 67 -9.10 -9.11 0.58
CA GLN A 67 -8.08 -10.16 0.68
C GLN A 67 -6.98 -9.79 1.68
N GLN A 68 -6.52 -8.54 1.66
CA GLN A 68 -5.53 -8.06 2.62
C GLN A 68 -6.06 -8.09 4.06
N LYS A 69 -7.30 -7.64 4.29
CA LYS A 69 -7.93 -7.71 5.61
C LYS A 69 -8.07 -9.15 6.11
N GLU A 70 -8.43 -10.09 5.24
CA GLU A 70 -8.53 -11.50 5.60
C GLU A 70 -7.18 -12.13 5.94
N ARG A 71 -6.13 -11.79 5.19
CA ARG A 71 -4.75 -12.18 5.51
C ARG A 71 -4.32 -11.64 6.87
N GLU A 72 -4.53 -10.35 7.11
CA GLU A 72 -4.20 -9.72 8.38
C GLU A 72 -4.94 -10.37 9.55
N LYS A 73 -6.23 -10.66 9.41
CA LYS A 73 -7.01 -11.37 10.44
C LYS A 73 -6.48 -12.77 10.72
N ARG A 74 -6.12 -13.52 9.67
CA ARG A 74 -5.60 -14.89 9.79
C ARG A 74 -4.24 -14.92 10.47
N ASP A 75 -3.39 -13.96 10.12
CA ASP A 75 -2.02 -13.91 10.57
C ASP A 75 -1.90 -13.22 11.94
N THR A 76 -2.88 -12.41 12.36
CA THR A 76 -2.85 -11.76 13.68
C THR A 76 -2.77 -12.82 14.79
N ILE A 77 -1.71 -12.73 15.59
CA ILE A 77 -1.50 -13.59 16.75
C ILE A 77 -1.94 -12.90 18.05
N SER A 78 -2.11 -13.68 19.13
CA SER A 78 -2.40 -13.13 20.46
C SER A 78 -1.17 -12.43 21.06
N ASP A 79 -1.40 -11.55 22.04
CA ASP A 79 -0.32 -10.87 22.77
C ASP A 79 0.57 -11.87 23.52
N GLU A 80 -0.02 -12.92 24.09
CA GLU A 80 0.72 -13.98 24.76
C GLU A 80 1.67 -14.71 23.80
N MET A 81 1.18 -15.04 22.59
CA MET A 81 2.00 -15.69 21.58
C MET A 81 3.13 -14.76 21.11
N ALA A 82 2.84 -13.47 20.92
CA ALA A 82 3.84 -12.48 20.53
C ALA A 82 4.93 -12.35 21.60
N ASN A 83 4.53 -12.28 22.87
CA ASN A 83 5.46 -12.23 23.99
C ASN A 83 6.35 -13.47 24.05
N ARG A 84 5.78 -14.67 23.87
CA ARG A 84 6.54 -15.93 23.85
C ARG A 84 7.59 -15.95 22.75
N ILE A 85 7.19 -15.61 21.51
CA ILE A 85 8.10 -15.53 20.36
C ILE A 85 9.24 -14.55 20.64
N CYS A 86 8.93 -13.34 21.13
CA CYS A 86 9.96 -12.35 21.44
C CYS A 86 10.90 -12.81 22.55
N VAL A 87 10.37 -13.41 23.63
CA VAL A 87 11.18 -13.90 24.75
C VAL A 87 12.14 -14.99 24.28
N ASP A 88 11.65 -15.98 23.53
CA ASP A 88 12.46 -17.12 23.08
C ASP A 88 13.56 -16.66 22.12
N TYR A 89 13.20 -15.80 21.17
CA TYR A 89 14.19 -15.22 20.26
C TYR A 89 15.20 -14.35 20.99
N ALA A 90 14.76 -13.41 21.83
CA ALA A 90 15.65 -12.50 22.53
C ALA A 90 16.63 -13.25 23.45
N LYS A 91 16.18 -14.29 24.16
CA LYS A 91 17.05 -15.18 24.96
C LYS A 91 18.17 -15.80 24.12
N SER A 92 17.87 -16.26 22.90
CA SER A 92 18.87 -16.85 22.02
C SER A 92 19.94 -15.87 21.54
N GLN A 93 19.64 -14.56 21.58
CA GLN A 93 20.53 -13.49 21.14
C GLN A 93 21.30 -12.83 22.30
N MET A 94 21.03 -13.21 23.56
CA MET A 94 21.71 -12.60 24.70
C MET A 94 23.17 -13.06 24.79
N PRO A 95 24.11 -12.16 25.16
CA PRO A 95 25.53 -12.49 25.24
C PRO A 95 25.90 -13.39 26.43
N PHE A 96 25.01 -13.49 27.42
CA PHE A 96 25.19 -14.28 28.63
C PHE A 96 23.89 -15.02 28.96
N PRO A 97 23.96 -16.12 29.74
CA PRO A 97 22.79 -16.86 30.17
C PRO A 97 21.77 -15.97 30.90
N VAL A 98 20.48 -16.16 30.59
CA VAL A 98 19.39 -15.47 31.28
C VAL A 98 19.09 -16.17 32.60
N ILE A 99 19.31 -15.48 33.71
CA ILE A 99 18.96 -15.94 35.07
C ILE A 99 17.46 -15.81 35.27
N ARG A 100 16.90 -14.66 34.90
CA ARG A 100 15.50 -14.33 35.17
C ARG A 100 14.89 -13.55 34.00
N ASN A 101 13.69 -13.98 33.60
CA ASN A 101 12.84 -13.17 32.74
C ASN A 101 12.05 -12.19 33.61
N GLN A 102 12.27 -10.89 33.40
CA GLN A 102 11.58 -9.81 34.09
C GLN A 102 10.49 -9.17 33.21
N SER A 103 10.22 -9.76 32.04
CA SER A 103 9.24 -9.24 31.08
C SER A 103 7.81 -9.37 31.61
N SER A 104 7.07 -8.27 31.54
CA SER A 104 5.63 -8.28 31.78
C SER A 104 4.90 -8.75 30.50
N PRO A 105 3.92 -9.66 30.60
CA PRO A 105 3.11 -10.08 29.46
C PRO A 105 2.27 -8.93 28.86
N PHE A 106 2.14 -7.81 29.57
CA PHE A 106 1.41 -6.63 29.12
C PHE A 106 2.25 -5.63 28.33
N ASN A 107 3.54 -5.91 28.08
CA ASN A 107 4.43 -5.05 27.30
C ASN A 107 4.30 -5.29 25.79
N VAL A 108 3.08 -5.50 25.31
CA VAL A 108 2.76 -5.76 23.91
C VAL A 108 1.84 -4.66 23.42
N ASN A 109 2.23 -4.00 22.32
CA ASN A 109 1.45 -2.93 21.70
C ASN A 109 1.22 -3.25 20.22
N GLY A 110 0.05 -2.90 19.69
CA GLY A 110 -0.28 -3.02 18.28
C GLY A 110 -1.30 -4.14 17.95
N GLY A 111 -1.89 -4.04 16.76
CA GLY A 111 -2.89 -4.97 16.24
C GLY A 111 -2.24 -6.11 15.45
N TYR A 112 -2.21 -5.96 14.12
CA TYR A 112 -1.62 -6.91 13.19
C TYR A 112 -0.10 -7.02 13.34
N GLU A 113 0.60 -5.88 13.40
CA GLU A 113 2.01 -5.80 13.80
C GLU A 113 2.08 -5.48 15.28
N LYS A 114 2.82 -6.30 16.03
CA LYS A 114 2.98 -6.19 17.48
C LYS A 114 4.40 -5.82 17.84
N THR A 115 4.55 -4.78 18.66
CA THR A 115 5.81 -4.41 19.30
C THR A 115 5.83 -4.96 20.72
N VAL A 116 6.81 -5.81 21.02
CA VAL A 116 7.00 -6.44 22.32
C VAL A 116 8.29 -5.93 22.95
N LYS A 117 8.24 -5.55 24.23
CA LYS A 117 9.43 -5.18 25.02
C LYS A 117 9.66 -6.21 26.12
N VAL A 118 10.84 -6.83 26.10
CA VAL A 118 11.27 -7.84 27.06
C VAL A 118 12.49 -7.37 27.84
N SER A 119 12.59 -7.81 29.08
CA SER A 119 13.70 -7.48 29.98
C SER A 119 14.22 -8.75 30.67
N PHE A 120 15.53 -8.88 30.74
CA PHE A 120 16.22 -10.02 31.30
C PHE A 120 17.28 -9.60 32.30
N GLU A 121 17.48 -10.47 33.27
CA GLU A 121 18.62 -10.48 34.16
C GLU A 121 19.59 -11.55 33.68
N LEU A 122 20.84 -11.17 33.47
CA LEU A 122 21.88 -12.03 32.88
C LEU A 122 22.96 -12.38 33.89
N ASP A 123 23.46 -13.61 33.79
CA ASP A 123 24.61 -14.12 34.55
C ASP A 123 25.91 -13.66 33.90
N ASN A 124 26.32 -12.42 34.21
CA ASN A 124 27.55 -11.86 33.68
C ASN A 124 28.71 -12.22 34.61
N PRO A 125 29.73 -12.95 34.15
CA PRO A 125 30.84 -13.37 35.01
C PRO A 125 31.67 -12.20 35.55
N LYS A 126 31.55 -10.99 34.98
CA LYS A 126 32.28 -9.79 35.42
C LYS A 126 31.51 -8.94 36.44
N THR A 127 30.20 -9.09 36.50
CA THR A 127 29.33 -8.31 37.38
C THR A 127 28.24 -9.25 37.87
N SER A 128 28.10 -9.42 39.18
CA SER A 128 27.19 -10.44 39.76
C SER A 128 25.78 -10.43 39.17
N TYR A 129 25.31 -9.28 38.66
CA TYR A 129 24.08 -9.16 37.86
C TYR A 129 24.21 -8.08 36.79
N SER A 130 23.65 -8.31 35.59
CA SER A 130 23.44 -7.26 34.59
C SER A 130 22.05 -7.34 33.98
N SER A 131 21.39 -6.19 33.79
CA SER A 131 20.07 -6.12 33.15
C SER A 131 20.21 -5.73 31.69
N ARG A 132 19.50 -6.43 30.80
CA ARG A 132 19.39 -6.11 29.38
C ARG A 132 17.94 -6.16 28.95
N SER A 133 17.60 -5.34 27.96
CA SER A 133 16.26 -5.34 27.38
C SER A 133 16.33 -5.58 25.89
N ALA A 134 15.25 -6.09 25.31
CA ALA A 134 15.11 -6.20 23.88
C ALA A 134 13.71 -5.74 23.43
N VAL A 135 13.64 -5.29 22.19
CA VAL A 135 12.41 -4.90 21.52
C VAL A 135 12.29 -5.75 20.26
N CYS A 136 11.18 -6.47 20.14
CA CYS A 136 10.83 -7.22 18.93
C CYS A 136 9.63 -6.56 18.26
N LYS A 137 9.67 -6.36 16.95
CA LYS A 137 8.45 -6.18 16.15
C LYS A 137 8.11 -7.49 15.48
N ILE A 138 6.86 -7.90 15.62
CA ILE A 138 6.36 -9.19 15.19
C ILE A 138 5.18 -8.97 14.26
N ARG A 139 5.19 -9.64 13.11
CA ARG A 139 4.07 -9.68 12.18
C ARG A 139 3.69 -11.14 11.96
N GLY A 140 2.49 -11.51 12.39
CA GLY A 140 2.13 -12.91 12.53
C GLY A 140 3.09 -13.66 13.44
N ARG A 141 3.83 -14.64 12.91
CA ARG A 141 4.80 -15.42 13.71
C ARG A 141 6.25 -15.02 13.45
N ASP A 142 6.48 -14.05 12.58
CA ASP A 142 7.81 -13.65 12.15
C ASP A 142 8.27 -12.40 12.89
N ILE A 143 9.54 -12.37 13.27
CA ILE A 143 10.20 -11.18 13.82
C ILE A 143 10.70 -10.35 12.64
N VAL A 144 10.07 -9.18 12.45
CA VAL A 144 10.38 -8.27 11.33
C VAL A 144 11.44 -7.23 11.69
N ASP A 145 11.64 -6.97 12.98
CA ASP A 145 12.64 -6.05 13.51
C ASP A 145 13.03 -6.47 14.94
N PHE A 146 14.31 -6.34 15.28
CA PHE A 146 14.83 -6.74 16.58
C PHE A 146 15.98 -5.85 17.02
N LYS A 147 15.92 -5.42 18.29
CA LYS A 147 16.97 -4.60 18.91
C LYS A 147 17.21 -5.00 20.36
N ILE A 148 18.48 -5.15 20.73
CA ILE A 148 18.92 -5.30 22.13
C ILE A 148 19.41 -3.93 22.64
N ASN A 149 19.01 -3.56 23.86
CA ASN A 149 19.51 -2.40 24.60
C ASN A 149 20.23 -2.84 25.87
#